data_AF-A0A7D4UCX1-F1
#
_entry.id   AF-A0A7D4UCX1-F1
#
_cell.length_a   1.000
_cell.length_b   1.000
_cell.length_c   1.000
_cell.angle_alpha   90.00
_cell.angle_beta   90.00
_cell.angle_gamma   90.00
#
_symmetry.space_group_name_H-M   'P 1'
#
loop_
_entity.id
_entity.type
_entity.pdbx_description
1 polymer ?
#
loop_
_entity_poly.entity_id
_entity_poly.type
_entity_poly.pdbx_seq_one_letter_code
_entity_poly.pdbx_strand_id
1 'polypeptide(L)'
;MQKLRFFIMLISVFAAAFNAHAQPSFKGGEQALDAYLKQHIIYPEFSSKNCIEATVKVSFRVDKNGKVSNVKTRDAVGLDLDDEAIRVVKMTTGKWTIPAGREAVNYLLPIRFTPDQSHCQAATKMTIAQAIATYRARQELENAVTNYYENKYAGKADTTKQSAIDALKKQLGFDDELIDELLEKAAAKLKQGDNEGACADWKFIRNIGSTRADDLLARYCK
;
A
#
# COMPACT_ATOMS: atom_id res chain seq x y z
N MET A 1 -45.69 4.01 -62.12
CA MET A 1 -44.44 4.70 -62.47
C MET A 1 -43.90 5.42 -61.24
N GLN A 2 -42.89 4.87 -60.56
CA GLN A 2 -42.00 5.67 -59.70
C GLN A 2 -40.66 4.95 -59.59
N LYS A 3 -39.61 5.62 -60.07
CA LYS A 3 -38.27 5.07 -60.33
C LYS A 3 -37.50 4.90 -59.01
N LEU A 4 -37.07 3.67 -58.73
CA LEU A 4 -36.15 3.31 -57.66
C LEU A 4 -34.72 3.73 -58.07
N ARG A 5 -34.17 4.76 -57.41
CA ARG A 5 -32.76 5.16 -57.59
C ARG A 5 -31.91 4.44 -56.54
N PHE A 6 -31.13 3.47 -56.99
CA PHE A 6 -30.07 2.83 -56.21
C PHE A 6 -28.94 3.85 -55.97
N PHE A 7 -28.67 4.18 -54.72
CA PHE A 7 -27.48 4.91 -54.30
C PHE A 7 -26.56 3.91 -53.57
N ILE A 8 -25.54 3.41 -54.27
CA ILE A 8 -24.53 2.54 -53.68
C ILE A 8 -23.56 3.43 -52.90
N MET A 9 -23.73 3.47 -51.59
CA MET A 9 -22.78 4.07 -50.66
C MET A 9 -21.62 3.09 -50.48
N LEU A 10 -20.48 3.41 -51.10
CA LEU A 10 -19.20 2.72 -50.88
C LEU A 10 -18.74 2.98 -49.44
N ILE A 11 -19.09 2.08 -48.53
CA ILE A 11 -18.57 2.05 -47.16
C ILE A 11 -17.10 1.62 -47.26
N SER A 12 -16.21 2.60 -47.33
CA SER A 12 -14.78 2.39 -47.16
C SER A 12 -14.54 2.02 -45.70
N VAL A 13 -14.37 0.73 -45.42
CA VAL A 13 -13.94 0.23 -44.11
C VAL A 13 -12.49 0.66 -43.92
N PHE A 14 -12.29 1.84 -43.34
CA PHE A 14 -11.00 2.23 -42.78
C PHE A 14 -10.82 1.44 -41.49
N ALA A 15 -10.19 0.26 -41.59
CA ALA A 15 -9.77 -0.50 -40.43
C ALA A 15 -8.65 0.28 -39.73
N ALA A 16 -9.02 1.16 -38.80
CA ALA A 16 -8.09 1.72 -37.85
C ALA A 16 -7.58 0.57 -36.96
N ALA A 17 -6.36 0.13 -37.21
CA ALA A 17 -5.65 -0.76 -36.31
C ALA A 17 -5.43 -0.01 -34.98
N PHE A 18 -6.33 -0.22 -34.03
CA PHE A 18 -6.13 0.17 -32.64
C PHE A 18 -4.97 -0.66 -32.11
N ASN A 19 -3.76 -0.09 -32.12
CA ASN A 19 -2.65 -0.57 -31.30
C ASN A 19 -2.99 -0.26 -29.83
N ALA A 20 -3.92 -1.03 -29.27
CA ALA A 20 -4.11 -1.15 -27.85
C ALA A 20 -2.78 -1.67 -27.30
N HIS A 21 -2.03 -0.77 -26.67
CA HIS A 21 -0.81 -1.11 -25.96
C HIS A 21 -1.22 -2.10 -24.88
N ALA A 22 -1.06 -3.40 -25.17
CA ALA A 22 -1.51 -4.44 -24.27
C ALA A 22 -0.95 -4.17 -22.88
N GLN A 23 -1.81 -4.25 -21.87
CA GLN A 23 -1.44 -4.04 -20.48
C GLN A 23 -1.03 -5.38 -19.87
N PRO A 24 -0.32 -5.39 -18.73
CA PRO A 24 -0.20 -6.58 -17.91
C PRO A 24 -1.58 -7.16 -17.61
N SER A 25 -1.71 -8.48 -17.66
CA SER A 25 -2.93 -9.19 -17.29
C SER A 25 -2.64 -10.17 -16.16
N PHE A 26 -3.60 -10.31 -15.26
CA PHE A 26 -3.53 -11.33 -14.23
C PHE A 26 -3.77 -12.71 -14.86
N LYS A 27 -3.03 -13.73 -14.42
CA LYS A 27 -3.22 -15.11 -14.89
C LYS A 27 -4.62 -15.57 -14.48
N GLY A 28 -5.43 -15.94 -15.47
CA GLY A 28 -6.86 -16.25 -15.28
C GLY A 28 -7.80 -15.06 -15.48
N GLY A 29 -7.28 -13.89 -15.86
CA GLY A 29 -8.08 -12.69 -16.18
C GLY A 29 -8.56 -11.92 -14.95
N GLU A 30 -9.42 -10.93 -15.21
CA GLU A 30 -9.94 -10.00 -14.20
C GLU A 30 -10.76 -10.70 -13.10
N GLN A 31 -11.57 -11.70 -13.45
CA GLN A 31 -12.33 -12.48 -12.48
C GLN A 31 -11.43 -13.24 -11.49
N ALA A 32 -10.29 -13.78 -11.97
CA ALA A 32 -9.32 -14.44 -11.10
C ALA A 32 -8.60 -13.44 -10.19
N LEU A 33 -8.35 -12.22 -10.67
CA LEU A 33 -7.82 -11.13 -9.84
C LEU A 33 -8.81 -10.75 -8.75
N ASP A 34 -10.09 -10.55 -9.08
CA ASP A 34 -11.13 -10.21 -8.10
C ASP A 34 -11.30 -11.30 -7.04
N ALA A 35 -11.31 -12.57 -7.45
CA ALA A 35 -11.37 -13.70 -6.52
C ALA A 35 -10.13 -13.75 -5.62
N TYR A 36 -8.94 -13.52 -6.20
CA TYR A 36 -7.70 -13.48 -5.44
C TYR A 36 -7.72 -12.36 -4.40
N LEU A 37 -8.12 -11.14 -4.78
CA LEU A 37 -8.22 -10.00 -3.87
C LEU A 37 -9.23 -10.28 -2.75
N LYS A 38 -10.43 -10.76 -3.06
CA LYS A 38 -11.45 -11.11 -2.04
C LYS A 38 -10.96 -12.15 -1.03
N GLN A 39 -10.15 -13.11 -1.46
CA GLN A 39 -9.64 -14.16 -0.59
C GLN A 39 -8.48 -13.69 0.31
N HIS A 40 -7.67 -12.74 -0.17
CA HIS A 40 -6.41 -12.38 0.50
C HIS A 40 -6.44 -11.02 1.19
N ILE A 41 -7.41 -10.16 0.89
CA ILE A 41 -7.61 -8.90 1.59
C ILE A 41 -8.07 -9.18 3.02
N ILE A 42 -7.35 -8.60 3.98
CA ILE A 42 -7.70 -8.54 5.40
C ILE A 42 -8.10 -7.09 5.67
N TYR A 43 -9.35 -6.85 6.05
CA TYR A 43 -9.80 -5.49 6.33
C TYR A 43 -9.08 -4.95 7.58
N PRO A 44 -8.32 -3.86 7.46
CA PRO A 44 -7.58 -3.29 8.58
C PRO A 44 -8.47 -2.83 9.74
N GLU A 45 -7.98 -2.98 10.96
CA GLU A 45 -8.77 -2.78 12.19
C GLU A 45 -9.29 -1.34 12.32
N PHE A 46 -8.45 -0.33 12.09
CA PHE A 46 -8.86 1.06 12.24
C PHE A 46 -9.91 1.42 11.19
N SER A 47 -9.70 1.07 9.92
CA SER A 47 -10.71 1.32 8.89
C SER A 47 -11.99 0.50 9.08
N SER A 48 -11.89 -0.73 9.59
CA SER A 48 -13.06 -1.57 9.89
C SER A 48 -13.92 -0.98 11.00
N LYS A 49 -13.30 -0.61 12.13
CA LYS A 49 -13.99 -0.03 13.30
C LYS A 49 -14.64 1.31 12.99
N ASN A 50 -14.03 2.09 12.10
CA ASN A 50 -14.51 3.40 11.72
C ASN A 50 -15.34 3.41 10.43
N CYS A 51 -15.65 2.23 9.86
CA CYS A 51 -16.47 2.11 8.65
C CYS A 51 -15.95 2.93 7.45
N ILE A 52 -14.62 3.01 7.34
CA ILE A 52 -13.95 3.77 6.29
C ILE A 52 -13.90 2.92 5.02
N GLU A 53 -14.62 3.31 3.98
CA GLU A 53 -14.48 2.76 2.64
C GLU A 53 -13.51 3.60 1.79
N ALA A 54 -12.81 2.96 0.85
CA ALA A 54 -11.95 3.66 -0.09
C ALA A 54 -11.67 2.85 -1.35
N THR A 55 -11.21 3.53 -2.40
CA THR A 55 -10.52 2.89 -3.53
C THR A 55 -9.07 3.33 -3.52
N VAL A 56 -8.17 2.39 -3.21
CA VAL A 56 -6.72 2.64 -3.19
C VAL A 56 -6.15 2.29 -4.56
N LYS A 57 -5.44 3.23 -5.19
CA LYS A 57 -4.75 2.97 -6.47
C LYS A 57 -3.31 2.55 -6.20
N VAL A 58 -2.97 1.32 -6.55
CA VAL A 58 -1.62 0.78 -6.34
C VAL A 58 -0.86 0.73 -7.66
N SER A 59 0.27 1.43 -7.71
CA SER A 59 1.21 1.43 -8.82
C SER A 59 2.34 0.45 -8.54
N PHE A 60 2.66 -0.42 -9.50
CA PHE A 60 3.76 -1.38 -9.39
C PHE A 60 4.32 -1.74 -10.76
N ARG A 61 5.51 -2.35 -10.76
CA ARG A 61 6.19 -2.84 -11.96
C ARG A 61 6.09 -4.36 -12.01
N VAL A 62 5.71 -4.87 -13.19
CA VAL A 62 5.66 -6.30 -13.51
C VAL A 62 6.74 -6.62 -14.54
N ASP A 63 7.59 -7.61 -14.27
CA ASP A 63 8.59 -8.09 -15.24
C ASP A 63 8.07 -9.25 -16.12
N LYS A 64 8.90 -9.71 -17.07
CA LYS A 64 8.59 -10.83 -17.97
C LYS A 64 8.22 -12.15 -17.26
N ASN A 65 8.67 -12.34 -16.02
CA ASN A 65 8.37 -13.53 -15.22
C ASN A 65 7.11 -13.34 -14.35
N GLY A 66 6.46 -12.17 -14.46
CA GLY A 66 5.33 -11.78 -13.63
C GLY A 66 5.73 -11.32 -12.23
N LYS A 67 7.02 -11.08 -11.95
CA LYS A 67 7.48 -10.62 -10.65
C LYS A 67 7.01 -9.19 -10.42
N VAL A 68 6.44 -8.95 -9.24
CA VAL A 68 5.98 -7.62 -8.81
C VAL A 68 7.09 -6.91 -8.05
N SER A 69 7.29 -5.63 -8.35
CA SER A 69 8.29 -4.76 -7.71
C SER A 69 7.84 -3.30 -7.70
N ASN A 70 8.52 -2.44 -6.94
CA ASN A 70 8.25 -1.00 -6.86
C ASN A 70 6.78 -0.67 -6.53
N VAL A 71 6.19 -1.44 -5.63
CA VAL A 71 4.78 -1.29 -5.21
C VAL A 71 4.64 -0.03 -4.35
N LYS A 72 3.75 0.86 -4.76
CA LYS A 72 3.44 2.11 -4.05
C LYS A 72 1.99 2.52 -4.30
N THR A 73 1.37 3.16 -3.33
CA THR A 73 0.08 3.80 -3.55
C THR A 73 0.22 5.09 -4.36
N ARG A 74 -0.81 5.44 -5.12
CA ARG A 74 -1.00 6.71 -5.82
C ARG A 74 -2.23 7.36 -5.24
N ASP A 75 -2.13 8.64 -4.92
CA ASP A 75 -3.21 9.38 -4.24
C ASP A 75 -3.67 8.64 -2.98
N ALA A 76 -2.67 8.23 -2.17
CA ALA A 76 -2.84 7.44 -0.96
C ALA A 76 -3.89 8.08 -0.04
N VAL A 77 -4.75 7.26 0.56
CA VAL A 77 -5.74 7.75 1.52
C VAL A 77 -5.05 8.17 2.82
N GLY A 78 -3.83 7.71 3.05
CA GLY A 78 -3.01 7.97 4.23
C GLY A 78 -3.55 7.22 5.43
N LEU A 79 -3.98 5.96 5.23
CA LEU A 79 -4.63 5.10 6.22
C LEU A 79 -4.12 3.67 6.11
N ASP A 80 -4.45 2.84 7.09
CA ASP A 80 -4.14 1.40 7.13
C ASP A 80 -4.61 0.59 5.91
N LEU A 81 -5.59 1.08 5.13
CA LEU A 81 -5.99 0.51 3.83
C LEU A 81 -4.87 0.55 2.78
N ASP A 82 -4.00 1.56 2.82
CA ASP A 82 -2.91 1.70 1.84
C ASP A 82 -1.86 0.59 2.03
N ASP A 83 -1.53 0.28 3.28
CA ASP A 83 -0.58 -0.78 3.64
C ASP A 83 -1.12 -2.15 3.23
N GLU A 84 -2.41 -2.38 3.46
CA GLU A 84 -3.08 -3.60 3.04
C GLU A 84 -3.11 -3.75 1.52
N ALA A 85 -3.40 -2.67 0.80
CA ALA A 85 -3.37 -2.64 -0.66
C ALA A 85 -1.95 -2.97 -1.20
N ILE A 86 -0.91 -2.42 -0.58
CA ILE A 86 0.49 -2.74 -0.91
C ILE A 86 0.78 -4.22 -0.61
N ARG A 87 0.38 -4.73 0.55
CA ARG A 87 0.63 -6.12 0.97
C ARG A 87 0.02 -7.12 -0.02
N VAL A 88 -1.27 -6.97 -0.33
CA VAL A 88 -1.96 -7.90 -1.22
C VAL A 88 -1.36 -7.85 -2.64
N VAL A 89 -0.97 -6.67 -3.13
CA VAL A 89 -0.31 -6.54 -4.44
C VAL A 89 1.06 -7.20 -4.45
N LYS A 90 1.88 -7.07 -3.39
CA LYS A 90 3.17 -7.78 -3.30
C LYS A 90 2.99 -9.31 -3.38
N MET A 91 1.92 -9.85 -2.80
CA MET A 91 1.60 -11.28 -2.84
C MET A 91 1.18 -11.79 -4.24
N THR A 92 0.86 -10.89 -5.17
CA THR A 92 0.54 -11.25 -6.56
C THR A 92 1.76 -11.57 -7.42
N THR A 93 2.98 -11.52 -6.87
CA THR A 93 4.21 -11.84 -7.61
C THR A 93 4.13 -13.21 -8.29
N GLY A 94 4.55 -13.28 -9.56
CA GLY A 94 4.44 -14.47 -10.40
C GLY A 94 3.05 -14.77 -10.95
N LYS A 95 2.02 -13.96 -10.63
CA LYS A 95 0.63 -14.15 -11.10
C LYS A 95 0.24 -13.26 -12.27
N TRP A 96 1.19 -12.52 -12.84
CA TRP A 96 0.94 -11.63 -13.98
C TRP A 96 1.60 -12.14 -15.25
N THR A 97 1.05 -11.76 -16.39
CA THR A 97 1.65 -11.88 -17.72
C THR A 97 1.75 -10.48 -18.32
N ILE A 98 2.81 -10.22 -19.09
CA ILE A 98 2.98 -8.96 -19.81
C ILE A 98 2.94 -9.23 -21.32
N PRO A 99 2.66 -8.22 -22.16
CA PRO A 99 2.63 -8.40 -23.60
C PRO A 99 3.97 -8.85 -24.18
N ALA A 100 3.91 -9.61 -25.28
CA ALA A 100 5.09 -10.01 -26.03
C ALA A 100 5.94 -8.79 -26.46
N GLY A 101 7.27 -8.95 -26.40
CA GLY A 101 8.22 -7.90 -26.78
C GLY A 101 8.44 -6.82 -25.71
N ARG A 102 7.90 -6.96 -24.49
CA ARG A 102 8.19 -6.07 -23.37
C ARG A 102 9.04 -6.74 -22.30
N GLU A 103 9.92 -5.98 -21.67
CA GLU A 103 10.76 -6.48 -20.56
C GLU A 103 10.09 -6.31 -19.20
N ALA A 104 9.47 -5.16 -18.98
CA ALA A 104 8.68 -4.85 -17.79
C ALA A 104 7.70 -3.71 -18.07
N VAL A 105 6.59 -3.68 -17.34
CA VAL A 105 5.53 -2.68 -17.53
C VAL A 105 5.06 -2.17 -16.17
N ASN A 106 4.79 -0.87 -16.09
CA ASN A 106 4.12 -0.27 -14.94
C ASN A 106 2.61 -0.50 -15.05
N TYR A 107 2.00 -0.97 -13.98
CA TYR A 107 0.57 -1.17 -13.87
C TYR A 107 -0.01 -0.36 -12.72
N LEU A 108 -1.27 0.04 -12.86
CA LEU A 108 -2.04 0.75 -11.85
C LEU A 108 -3.31 -0.04 -11.57
N LEU A 109 -3.40 -0.64 -10.39
CA LEU A 109 -4.54 -1.44 -9.95
C LEU A 109 -5.37 -0.63 -8.94
N PRO A 110 -6.64 -0.28 -9.25
CA PRO A 110 -7.57 0.20 -8.25
C PRO A 110 -8.09 -0.97 -7.40
N ILE A 111 -7.98 -0.87 -6.08
CA ILE A 111 -8.50 -1.85 -5.12
C ILE A 111 -9.56 -1.18 -4.28
N ARG A 112 -10.78 -1.72 -4.30
CA ARG A 112 -11.92 -1.20 -3.53
C ARG A 112 -12.03 -1.92 -2.19
N PHE A 113 -12.05 -1.15 -1.13
CA PHE A 113 -12.35 -1.58 0.23
C PHE A 113 -13.77 -1.14 0.60
N THR A 114 -14.58 -2.09 1.03
CA THR A 114 -15.93 -1.85 1.52
C THR A 114 -16.08 -2.58 2.85
N PRO A 115 -16.34 -1.87 3.96
CA PRO A 115 -16.48 -2.49 5.26
C PRO A 115 -17.77 -3.30 5.31
N ASP A 116 -17.83 -4.27 6.22
CA ASP A 116 -19.10 -4.94 6.52
C ASP A 116 -20.11 -3.90 7.02
N GLN A 117 -21.22 -3.77 6.30
CA GLN A 117 -22.23 -2.76 6.57
C GLN A 117 -23.07 -3.10 7.81
N SER A 118 -23.02 -4.35 8.28
CA SER A 118 -23.82 -4.82 9.41
C SER A 118 -23.52 -4.02 10.70
N HIS A 119 -22.27 -3.62 10.92
CA HIS A 119 -21.85 -2.83 12.08
C HIS A 119 -21.68 -1.32 11.80
N CYS A 120 -21.98 -0.87 10.57
CA CYS A 120 -21.75 0.52 10.14
C CYS A 120 -22.99 1.41 10.14
N GLN A 121 -24.11 0.93 10.70
CA GLN A 121 -25.40 1.60 10.68
C GLN A 121 -25.41 2.99 11.34
N ALA A 122 -24.57 3.19 12.37
CA ALA A 122 -24.45 4.45 13.08
C ALA A 122 -23.36 5.38 12.52
N ALA A 123 -22.54 4.90 11.56
CA ALA A 123 -21.45 5.70 11.01
C ALA A 123 -21.99 6.80 10.09
N THR A 124 -21.52 8.03 10.30
CA THR A 124 -21.85 9.18 9.46
C THR A 124 -20.62 9.68 8.72
N LYS A 125 -20.81 10.42 7.62
CA LYS A 125 -19.69 11.08 6.91
C LYS A 125 -18.84 11.94 7.85
N MET A 126 -19.46 12.59 8.84
CA MET A 126 -18.77 13.44 9.81
C MET A 126 -17.91 12.61 10.78
N THR A 127 -18.45 11.55 11.37
CA THR A 127 -17.70 10.70 12.32
C THR A 127 -16.54 9.98 11.61
N ILE A 128 -16.76 9.54 10.38
CA ILE A 128 -15.72 8.97 9.51
C ILE A 128 -14.61 10.01 9.24
N ALA A 129 -14.98 11.23 8.84
CA ALA A 129 -14.01 12.29 8.58
C ALA A 129 -13.19 12.67 9.83
N GLN A 130 -13.83 12.69 11.01
CA GLN A 130 -13.15 12.94 12.28
C GLN A 130 -12.17 11.83 12.65
N ALA A 131 -12.54 10.56 12.45
CA ALA A 131 -11.64 9.43 12.65
C ALA A 131 -10.41 9.53 11.75
N ILE A 132 -10.62 9.79 10.44
CA ILE A 132 -9.54 9.97 9.47
C ILE A 132 -8.62 11.14 9.86
N ALA A 133 -9.20 12.28 10.26
CA ALA A 133 -8.42 13.43 10.71
C ALA A 133 -7.57 13.11 11.94
N THR A 134 -8.12 12.34 12.89
CA THR A 134 -7.41 11.91 14.10
C THR A 134 -6.26 10.96 13.78
N TYR A 135 -6.49 9.99 12.89
CA TYR A 135 -5.45 9.08 12.42
C TYR A 135 -4.30 9.84 11.76
N ARG A 136 -4.62 10.75 10.84
CA ARG A 136 -3.62 11.57 10.14
C ARG A 136 -2.86 12.48 11.10
N ALA A 137 -3.55 13.12 12.04
CA ALA A 137 -2.88 13.93 13.06
C ALA A 137 -1.89 13.09 13.87
N ARG A 138 -2.24 11.86 14.26
CA ARG A 138 -1.31 10.94 14.92
C ARG A 138 -0.12 10.60 14.02
N GLN A 139 -0.36 10.22 12.77
CA GLN A 139 0.71 9.91 11.79
C GLN A 139 1.69 11.07 11.61
N GLU A 140 1.24 12.33 11.57
CA GLU A 140 2.14 13.48 11.49
C GLU A 140 3.05 13.61 12.72
N LEU A 141 2.54 13.32 13.92
CA LEU A 141 3.35 13.29 15.13
C LEU A 141 4.35 12.13 15.12
N GLU A 142 3.93 10.94 14.68
CA GLU A 142 4.82 9.80 14.50
C GLU A 142 5.93 10.12 13.49
N ASN A 143 5.58 10.72 12.35
CA ASN A 143 6.52 11.17 11.32
C ASN A 143 7.51 12.20 11.86
N ALA A 144 7.08 13.12 12.72
CA ALA A 144 7.99 14.07 13.35
C ALA A 144 9.05 13.37 14.21
N VAL A 145 8.64 12.35 14.98
CA VAL A 145 9.56 11.54 15.79
C VAL A 145 10.49 10.72 14.89
N THR A 146 9.94 9.98 13.92
CA THR A 146 10.72 9.07 13.08
C THR A 146 11.74 9.80 12.23
N ASN A 147 11.33 10.90 11.59
CA ASN A 147 12.24 11.75 10.82
C ASN A 147 13.33 12.37 11.69
N TYR A 148 13.01 12.76 12.93
CA TYR A 148 14.00 13.30 13.84
C TYR A 148 15.11 12.30 14.13
N TYR A 149 14.76 11.08 14.55
CA TYR A 149 15.76 10.07 14.91
C TYR A 149 16.50 9.52 13.69
N GLU A 150 15.83 9.37 12.55
CA GLU A 150 16.51 9.04 11.29
C GLU A 150 17.62 10.06 10.99
N ASN A 151 17.30 11.35 11.04
CA ASN A 151 18.29 12.41 10.87
C ASN A 151 19.33 12.42 11.99
N LYS A 152 18.96 12.09 13.23
CA LYS A 152 19.88 12.06 14.38
C LYS A 152 20.95 11.01 14.17
N TYR A 153 20.58 9.80 13.76
CA TYR A 153 21.54 8.75 13.44
C TYR A 153 22.37 9.04 12.19
N ALA A 154 21.85 9.85 11.28
CA ALA A 154 22.61 10.37 10.14
C ALA A 154 23.52 11.56 10.48
N GLY A 155 23.51 12.06 11.73
CA GLY A 155 24.27 13.25 12.15
C GLY A 155 23.72 14.57 11.63
N LYS A 156 22.46 14.61 11.20
CA LYS A 156 21.78 15.76 10.55
C LYS A 156 20.67 16.40 11.39
N ALA A 157 20.32 15.82 12.54
CA ALA A 157 19.22 16.36 13.34
C ALA A 157 19.61 17.65 14.08
N ASP A 158 18.63 18.54 14.20
CA ASP A 158 18.69 19.71 15.09
C ASP A 158 18.51 19.26 16.54
N THR A 159 19.60 19.19 17.30
CA THR A 159 19.59 18.70 18.69
C THR A 159 18.76 19.56 19.64
N THR A 160 18.43 20.80 19.28
CA THR A 160 17.56 21.67 20.10
C THR A 160 16.13 21.14 20.19
N LYS A 161 15.70 20.30 19.23
CA LYS A 161 14.36 19.70 19.21
C LYS A 161 14.22 18.46 20.09
N GLN A 162 15.31 17.94 20.67
CA GLN A 162 15.32 16.68 21.42
C GLN A 162 14.22 16.63 22.50
N SER A 163 14.12 17.65 23.35
CA SER A 163 13.13 17.67 24.44
C SER A 163 11.69 17.64 23.94
N ALA A 164 11.39 18.30 22.82
CA ALA A 164 10.05 18.28 22.24
C ALA A 164 9.72 16.90 21.64
N ILE A 165 10.71 16.28 21.00
CA ILE A 165 10.57 14.93 20.43
C ILE A 165 10.40 13.88 21.53
N ASP A 166 11.10 14.00 22.66
CA ASP A 166 10.94 13.09 23.79
C ASP A 166 9.55 13.22 24.44
N ALA A 167 8.99 14.44 24.50
CA ALA A 167 7.60 14.64 24.92
C ALA A 167 6.61 13.99 23.93
N LEU A 168 6.83 14.13 22.62
CA LEU A 168 6.00 13.49 21.59
C LEU A 168 6.07 11.95 21.67
N LYS A 169 7.25 11.37 21.88
CA LYS A 169 7.40 9.93 22.11
C LYS A 169 6.52 9.45 23.25
N LYS A 170 6.57 10.15 24.39
CA LYS A 170 5.75 9.83 25.56
C LYS A 170 4.26 9.95 25.25
N GLN A 171 3.84 11.00 24.54
CA GLN A 171 2.44 11.18 24.12
C GLN A 171 1.94 10.07 23.20
N LEU A 172 2.81 9.57 22.31
CA LEU A 172 2.48 8.54 21.33
C LEU A 172 2.54 7.10 21.88
N GLY A 173 3.03 6.92 23.11
CA GLY A 173 3.24 5.60 23.71
C GLY A 173 4.47 4.89 23.12
N PHE A 174 5.50 5.64 22.70
CA PHE A 174 6.76 5.06 22.22
C PHE A 174 7.68 4.77 23.39
N ASP A 175 7.28 3.79 24.20
CA ASP A 175 7.95 3.31 25.40
C ASP A 175 8.56 1.92 25.22
N ASP A 176 9.17 1.39 26.28
CA ASP A 176 9.86 0.11 26.25
C ASP A 176 8.91 -1.09 26.04
N GLU A 177 7.64 -0.97 26.46
CA GLU A 177 6.62 -2.01 26.28
C GLU A 177 6.27 -2.15 24.79
N LEU A 178 6.03 -1.04 24.09
CA LEU A 178 5.84 -1.06 22.64
C LEU A 178 7.08 -1.63 21.93
N ILE A 179 8.28 -1.25 22.37
CA ILE A 179 9.52 -1.75 21.76
C ILE A 179 9.65 -3.26 21.93
N ASP A 180 9.30 -3.81 23.10
CA ASP A 180 9.28 -5.26 23.35
C ASP A 180 8.31 -5.99 22.41
N GLU A 181 7.08 -5.48 22.27
CA GLU A 181 6.08 -6.05 21.37
C GLU A 181 6.59 -6.07 19.92
N LEU A 182 7.17 -4.95 19.46
CA LEU A 182 7.69 -4.84 18.09
C LEU A 182 8.89 -5.76 17.85
N LEU A 183 9.76 -5.96 18.84
CA LEU A 183 10.87 -6.91 18.75
C LEU A 183 10.37 -8.35 18.60
N GLU A 184 9.38 -8.76 19.39
CA GLU A 184 8.77 -10.08 19.31
C GLU A 184 8.06 -10.29 17.96
N LYS A 185 7.32 -9.27 17.49
CA LYS A 185 6.66 -9.28 16.18
C LYS A 185 7.66 -9.43 15.05
N ALA A 186 8.75 -8.66 15.07
CA ALA A 186 9.80 -8.74 14.07
C ALA A 186 10.48 -10.11 14.07
N ALA A 187 10.73 -10.68 15.26
CA ALA A 187 11.29 -12.02 15.40
C ALA A 187 10.35 -13.10 14.82
N ALA A 188 9.03 -12.96 15.03
CA ALA A 188 8.03 -13.85 14.45
C ALA A 188 8.03 -13.76 12.91
N LYS A 189 8.07 -12.55 12.34
CA LYS A 189 8.17 -12.34 10.88
C LYS A 189 9.43 -12.98 10.30
N LEU A 190 10.58 -12.79 10.95
CA LEU A 190 11.84 -13.40 10.52
C LEU A 190 11.75 -14.94 10.50
N LYS A 191 11.18 -15.55 11.55
CA LYS A 191 10.98 -17.02 11.63
C LYS A 191 10.08 -17.54 10.51
N GLN A 192 9.16 -16.71 10.00
CA GLN A 192 8.27 -17.03 8.88
C GLN A 192 8.91 -16.75 7.50
N GLY A 193 10.16 -16.28 7.46
CA GLY A 193 10.85 -15.92 6.22
C GLY A 193 10.51 -14.52 5.69
N ASP A 194 9.71 -13.74 6.42
CA ASP A 194 9.40 -12.34 6.09
C ASP A 194 10.53 -11.40 6.57
N ASN A 195 11.67 -11.45 5.88
CA ASN A 195 12.81 -10.60 6.22
C ASN A 195 12.50 -9.11 5.99
N GLU A 196 11.73 -8.77 4.95
CA GLU A 196 11.37 -7.37 4.66
C GLU A 196 10.52 -6.79 5.78
N GLY A 197 9.50 -7.52 6.24
CA GLY A 197 8.63 -7.10 7.32
C GLY A 197 9.33 -7.04 8.68
N ALA A 198 10.26 -7.96 8.96
CA ALA A 198 11.10 -7.88 10.16
C ALA A 198 11.99 -6.63 10.13
N CYS A 199 12.62 -6.35 8.98
CA CYS A 199 13.43 -5.16 8.78
C CYS A 199 12.64 -3.86 8.90
N ALA A 200 11.39 -3.83 8.46
CA ALA A 200 10.51 -2.67 8.64
C ALA A 200 10.25 -2.38 10.12
N ASP A 201 9.91 -3.40 10.93
CA ASP A 201 9.66 -3.24 12.36
C ASP A 201 10.92 -2.77 13.09
N TRP A 202 12.08 -3.38 12.82
CA TRP A 202 13.35 -2.95 13.42
C TRP A 202 13.77 -1.53 13.04
N LYS A 203 13.54 -1.11 11.79
CA LYS A 203 13.78 0.27 11.36
C LYS A 203 12.86 1.24 12.09
N PHE A 204 11.60 0.87 12.31
CA PHE A 204 10.68 1.67 13.09
C PHE A 204 11.15 1.81 14.55
N ILE A 205 11.55 0.72 15.21
CA ILE A 205 12.13 0.74 16.57
C ILE A 205 13.33 1.69 16.64
N ARG A 206 14.24 1.60 15.66
CA ARG A 206 15.36 2.52 15.55
C ARG A 206 14.87 3.96 15.43
N ASN A 207 13.97 4.23 14.50
CA ASN A 207 13.46 5.56 14.19
C ASN A 207 12.55 6.14 15.29
N ILE A 208 12.06 5.38 16.26
CA ILE A 208 11.44 5.95 17.48
C ILE A 208 12.47 6.20 18.60
N GLY A 209 13.77 6.03 18.29
CA GLY A 209 14.89 6.41 19.15
C GLY A 209 15.44 5.31 20.05
N SER A 210 15.18 4.05 19.73
CA SER A 210 15.72 2.90 20.46
C SER A 210 16.83 2.21 19.68
N THR A 211 17.96 1.92 20.31
CA THR A 211 19.07 1.19 19.69
C THR A 211 18.94 -0.33 19.79
N ARG A 212 17.86 -0.82 20.42
CA ARG A 212 17.67 -2.26 20.73
C ARG A 212 17.59 -3.17 19.49
N ALA A 213 17.32 -2.60 18.32
CA ALA A 213 17.24 -3.33 17.06
C ALA A 213 18.50 -3.16 16.17
N ASP A 214 19.53 -2.42 16.61
CA ASP A 214 20.67 -2.05 15.77
C ASP A 214 21.48 -3.25 15.26
N ASP A 215 21.76 -4.21 16.13
CA ASP A 215 22.48 -5.44 15.76
C ASP A 215 21.67 -6.31 14.80
N LEU A 216 20.34 -6.33 14.96
CA LEU A 216 19.43 -7.08 14.09
C LEU A 216 19.39 -6.44 12.70
N LEU A 217 19.30 -5.11 12.62
CA LEU A 217 19.39 -4.37 11.37
C LEU A 217 20.72 -4.65 10.64
N ALA A 218 21.84 -4.56 11.35
CA ALA A 218 23.16 -4.80 10.76
C ALA A 218 23.33 -6.23 10.24
N ARG A 219 22.67 -7.21 10.88
CA ARG A 219 22.76 -8.62 10.53
C ARG A 219 21.85 -9.00 9.36
N TYR A 220 20.61 -8.51 9.34
CA TYR A 220 19.56 -9.04 8.47
C TYR A 220 19.07 -8.06 7.38
N CYS A 221 19.34 -6.76 7.50
CA CYS A 221 18.69 -5.71 6.69
C CYS A 221 19.64 -4.94 5.78
N LYS A 222 20.59 -5.65 5.18
CA LYS A 222 21.56 -5.11 4.23
C LYS A 222 20.96 -4.86 2.85
#